data_AF-A0A7S4G8U9-F1
#
_entry.id   AF-A0A7S4G8U9-F1
#
_cell.length_a   1.000
_cell.length_b   1.000
_cell.length_c   1.000
_cell.angle_alpha   90.00
_cell.angle_beta   90.00
_cell.angle_gamma   90.00
#
_symmetry.space_group_name_H-M   'P 1'
#
loop_
_entity.id
_entity.type
_entity.pdbx_description
1 polymer ?
#
loop_
_entity_poly.entity_id
_entity_poly.type
_entity_poly.pdbx_seq_one_letter_code
_entity_poly.pdbx_strand_id
1 'polypeptide(L)'
;FFFGFYLKMEFCAELAQQFGTLRRTLIVGGVNGIATGMLRCRDAASALAMRLTDVLCSTRPVKGLPSSVTFRPVDHTALAAAVERLGAHETMVIRPEQSERLQSEFGITAKELLVALLRLVRHHAIPPISNFKVGAAGLGASGAIYFGVNLEFPNDRIGHTVHAEQFMISNAFSNGETGIVALAVNAAPCGHCRQFINELPAPDAIEVLIADIGHAGDDSANAARAGAPIKVTVRPFPELLPDSFGPADLGVVHAFMAHPANGVVLASGAAAAAGLDFDDAVLAAAVAAADASYAPHSGCPAGVAVSVGGKVFGGSYIENAAFNPSLPAMQSALIAARGGGVRDWGMIDRVVVAERDCGAGFRHEASTREMAKLLAPGAQFAAVRIDIHTAGGASR
;
A
#
# COMPACT_ATOMS: atom_id res chain seq x y z
N PHE A 1 5.75 10.59 -35.85
CA PHE A 1 6.38 11.65 -36.67
C PHE A 1 5.36 12.47 -37.47
N PHE A 2 4.34 11.87 -38.11
CA PHE A 2 3.34 12.60 -38.90
C PHE A 2 2.36 13.48 -38.09
N PHE A 3 2.00 13.10 -36.85
CA PHE A 3 1.01 13.85 -36.05
C PHE A 3 1.57 15.16 -35.46
N GLY A 4 2.88 15.20 -35.14
CA GLY A 4 3.55 16.39 -34.59
C GLY A 4 3.79 17.50 -35.61
N PHE A 5 3.74 17.18 -36.91
CA PHE A 5 3.89 18.17 -37.98
C PHE A 5 2.57 18.92 -38.26
N TYR A 6 1.43 18.23 -38.08
CA TYR A 6 0.10 18.81 -38.29
C TYR A 6 -0.25 19.84 -37.20
N LEU A 7 0.03 19.53 -35.94
CA LEU A 7 -0.17 20.44 -34.80
C LEU A 7 0.70 21.71 -34.89
N LYS A 8 1.92 21.61 -35.45
CA LYS A 8 2.80 22.77 -35.66
C LYS A 8 2.28 23.74 -36.72
N MET A 9 1.57 23.22 -37.73
CA MET A 9 1.04 23.99 -38.86
C MET A 9 -0.22 24.78 -38.48
N GLU A 10 -1.16 24.16 -37.76
CA GLU A 10 -2.36 24.86 -37.25
C GLU A 10 -2.00 25.94 -36.22
N PHE A 11 -1.03 25.66 -35.34
CA PHE A 11 -0.53 26.61 -34.35
C PHE A 11 0.07 27.88 -34.99
N CYS A 12 0.85 27.73 -36.06
CA CYS A 12 1.41 28.87 -36.80
C CYS A 12 0.33 29.68 -37.53
N ALA A 13 -0.75 29.04 -38.00
CA ALA A 13 -1.83 29.71 -38.72
C ALA A 13 -2.71 30.57 -37.77
N GLU A 14 -3.06 30.07 -36.58
CA GLU A 14 -3.84 30.83 -35.59
C GLU A 14 -3.05 32.02 -35.03
N LEU A 15 -1.76 31.85 -34.73
CA LEU A 15 -0.89 32.96 -34.30
C LEU A 15 -0.80 34.04 -35.38
N ALA A 16 -0.62 33.67 -36.64
CA ALA A 16 -0.58 34.63 -37.75
C ALA A 16 -1.90 35.41 -37.91
N GLN A 17 -3.05 34.75 -37.69
CA GLN A 17 -4.37 35.38 -37.77
C GLN A 17 -4.60 36.36 -36.61
N GLN A 18 -4.18 36.01 -35.39
CA GLN A 18 -4.29 36.90 -34.23
C GLN A 18 -3.35 38.12 -34.34
N PHE A 19 -2.10 37.92 -34.78
CA PHE A 19 -1.17 39.04 -35.03
C PHE A 19 -1.65 39.96 -36.17
N GLY A 20 -2.25 39.40 -37.23
CA GLY A 20 -2.85 40.18 -38.31
C GLY A 20 -4.04 41.04 -37.86
N THR A 21 -4.83 40.55 -36.90
CA THR A 21 -5.96 41.29 -36.33
C THR A 21 -5.49 42.43 -35.43
N LEU A 22 -4.46 42.18 -34.60
CA LEU A 22 -3.86 43.19 -33.71
C LEU A 22 -3.26 44.38 -34.50
N ARG A 23 -2.61 44.07 -35.63
CA ARG A 23 -2.00 45.08 -36.51
C ARG A 23 -3.06 46.02 -37.12
N ARG A 24 -4.26 45.51 -37.42
CA ARG A 24 -5.37 46.36 -37.91
C ARG A 24 -5.98 47.25 -36.81
N THR A 25 -6.09 46.75 -35.58
CA THR A 25 -6.65 47.52 -34.45
C THR A 25 -5.74 48.68 -34.02
N LEU A 26 -4.41 48.48 -34.06
CA LEU A 26 -3.42 49.51 -33.74
C LEU A 26 -3.33 50.64 -34.77
N ILE A 27 -3.64 50.35 -36.05
CA ILE A 27 -3.56 51.35 -37.13
C ILE A 27 -4.76 52.31 -37.13
N VAL A 28 -5.93 51.90 -36.60
CA VAL A 28 -7.18 52.67 -36.71
C VAL A 28 -7.58 53.39 -35.41
N GLY A 29 -7.10 52.95 -34.24
CA GLY A 29 -7.72 53.33 -32.94
C GLY A 29 -7.06 54.43 -32.10
N GLY A 30 -5.91 54.99 -32.50
CA GLY A 30 -5.19 55.96 -31.66
C GLY A 30 -4.89 55.45 -30.23
N VAL A 31 -4.61 56.34 -29.28
CA VAL A 31 -4.13 56.02 -27.92
C VAL A 31 -5.11 55.11 -27.13
N ASN A 32 -6.42 55.20 -27.40
CA ASN A 32 -7.44 54.31 -26.80
C ASN A 32 -7.46 52.89 -27.39
N GLY A 33 -6.93 52.69 -28.60
CA GLY A 33 -6.75 51.37 -29.21
C GLY A 33 -5.62 50.55 -28.58
N ILE A 34 -4.64 51.21 -27.96
CA ILE A 34 -3.47 50.57 -27.34
C ILE A 34 -3.85 49.83 -26.04
N ALA A 35 -4.62 50.48 -25.16
CA ALA A 35 -5.08 49.87 -23.91
C ALA A 35 -6.02 48.68 -24.17
N THR A 36 -6.95 48.83 -25.12
CA THR A 36 -7.89 47.78 -25.50
C THR A 36 -7.20 46.60 -26.19
N GLY A 37 -6.14 46.87 -26.98
CA GLY A 37 -5.29 45.85 -27.59
C GLY A 37 -4.45 45.09 -26.56
N MET A 38 -3.91 45.77 -25.55
CA MET A 38 -3.13 45.14 -24.48
C MET A 38 -4.00 44.25 -23.56
N LEU A 39 -5.24 44.65 -23.24
CA LEU A 39 -6.17 43.78 -22.50
C LEU A 39 -6.51 42.51 -23.29
N ARG A 40 -6.81 42.63 -24.59
CA ARG A 40 -7.09 41.45 -25.43
C ARG A 40 -5.88 40.53 -25.59
N CYS A 41 -4.67 41.07 -25.66
CA CYS A 41 -3.44 40.27 -25.63
C CYS A 41 -3.26 39.53 -24.30
N ARG A 42 -3.60 40.16 -23.17
CA ARG A 42 -3.51 39.54 -21.84
C ARG A 42 -4.53 38.42 -21.66
N ASP A 43 -5.75 38.63 -22.13
CA ASP A 43 -6.81 37.61 -22.08
C ASP A 43 -6.53 36.46 -23.03
N ALA A 44 -6.03 36.74 -24.25
CA ALA A 44 -5.58 35.71 -25.19
C ALA A 44 -4.37 34.94 -24.67
N ALA A 45 -3.40 35.61 -24.04
CA ALA A 45 -2.25 34.96 -23.40
C ALA A 45 -2.67 34.10 -22.19
N SER A 46 -3.68 34.54 -21.43
CA SER A 46 -4.21 33.77 -20.29
C SER A 46 -5.03 32.56 -20.75
N ALA A 47 -5.84 32.71 -21.82
CA ALA A 47 -6.55 31.59 -22.44
C ALA A 47 -5.60 30.61 -23.14
N LEU A 48 -4.51 31.11 -23.75
CA LEU A 48 -3.44 30.30 -24.32
C LEU A 48 -2.65 29.59 -23.22
N ALA A 49 -2.38 30.24 -22.08
CA ALA A 49 -1.74 29.63 -20.92
C ALA A 49 -2.63 28.52 -20.33
N MET A 50 -3.93 28.75 -20.16
CA MET A 50 -4.88 27.72 -19.74
C MET A 50 -4.96 26.56 -20.73
N ARG A 51 -5.01 26.83 -22.04
CA ARG A 51 -4.99 25.76 -23.07
C ARG A 51 -3.65 25.05 -23.14
N LEU A 52 -2.53 25.71 -22.87
CA LEU A 52 -1.22 25.09 -22.72
C LEU A 52 -1.17 24.24 -21.44
N THR A 53 -1.76 24.68 -20.33
CA THR A 53 -1.90 23.86 -19.12
C THR A 53 -2.78 22.66 -19.40
N ASP A 54 -3.90 22.81 -20.10
CA ASP A 54 -4.75 21.69 -20.51
C ASP A 54 -4.04 20.77 -21.51
N VAL A 55 -3.25 21.27 -22.46
CA VAL A 55 -2.52 20.43 -23.44
C VAL A 55 -1.29 19.76 -22.79
N LEU A 56 -0.63 20.40 -21.83
CA LEU A 56 0.49 19.84 -21.07
C LEU A 56 0.00 18.84 -20.01
N CYS A 57 -1.14 19.10 -19.34
CA CYS A 57 -1.83 18.16 -18.45
C CYS A 57 -2.62 17.08 -19.20
N SER A 58 -3.02 17.29 -20.46
CA SER A 58 -3.69 16.32 -21.36
C SER A 58 -2.69 15.56 -22.23
N THR A 59 -1.41 15.56 -21.87
CA THR A 59 -0.55 14.45 -22.30
C THR A 59 -1.02 13.19 -21.60
N ARG A 60 -2.11 12.59 -22.11
CA ARG A 60 -2.44 11.19 -21.84
C ARG A 60 -1.13 10.43 -22.01
N PRO A 61 -0.67 9.66 -21.01
CA PRO A 61 0.50 8.84 -21.20
C PRO A 61 0.23 8.02 -22.46
N VAL A 62 1.13 8.14 -23.43
CA VAL A 62 1.19 7.20 -24.55
C VAL A 62 1.13 5.83 -23.90
N LYS A 63 0.09 5.04 -24.19
CA LYS A 63 -0.03 3.65 -23.72
C LYS A 63 1.32 2.97 -23.96
N GLY A 64 2.15 2.91 -22.93
CA GLY A 64 3.42 2.23 -23.00
C GLY A 64 3.08 0.78 -23.18
N LEU A 65 3.59 0.15 -24.24
CA LEU A 65 3.56 -1.30 -24.22
C LEU A 65 4.31 -1.76 -22.97
N PRO A 66 3.88 -2.88 -22.38
CA PRO A 66 4.61 -3.52 -21.30
C PRO A 66 6.11 -3.52 -21.54
N SER A 67 6.90 -2.90 -20.66
CA SER A 67 8.34 -3.19 -20.65
C SER A 67 8.53 -4.56 -20.02
N SER A 68 8.53 -5.59 -20.86
CA SER A 68 9.00 -6.91 -20.45
C SER A 68 10.51 -6.85 -20.36
N VAL A 69 11.05 -7.06 -19.17
CA VAL A 69 12.48 -7.17 -18.91
C VAL A 69 12.80 -8.59 -18.48
N THR A 70 14.07 -8.94 -18.58
CA THR A 70 14.56 -10.24 -18.13
C THR A 70 15.63 -9.99 -17.09
N PHE A 71 15.42 -10.48 -15.88
CA PHE A 71 16.38 -10.35 -14.79
C PHE A 71 17.31 -11.56 -14.76
N ARG A 72 18.57 -11.29 -14.42
CA ARG A 72 19.59 -12.34 -14.33
C ARG A 72 19.22 -13.30 -13.21
N PRO A 73 19.44 -14.61 -13.41
CA PRO A 73 19.25 -15.59 -12.35
C PRO A 73 20.25 -15.33 -11.22
N VAL A 74 19.75 -15.39 -9.99
CA VAL A 74 20.57 -15.41 -8.77
C VAL A 74 20.65 -16.86 -8.30
N ASP A 75 21.81 -17.27 -7.77
CA ASP A 75 21.90 -18.57 -7.08
C ASP A 75 20.96 -18.55 -5.86
N HIS A 76 19.84 -19.26 -6.01
CA HIS A 76 18.78 -19.29 -5.03
C HIS A 76 19.22 -19.95 -3.71
N THR A 77 20.15 -20.92 -3.75
CA THR A 77 20.65 -21.59 -2.56
C THR A 77 21.54 -20.64 -1.77
N ALA A 78 22.44 -19.94 -2.47
CA ALA A 78 23.28 -18.92 -1.86
C ALA A 78 22.46 -17.76 -1.28
N LEU A 79 21.44 -17.29 -2.02
CA LEU A 79 20.53 -16.24 -1.55
C LEU A 79 19.73 -16.67 -0.32
N ALA A 80 19.18 -17.90 -0.33
CA ALA A 80 18.47 -18.45 0.82
C ALA A 80 19.37 -18.46 2.07
N ALA A 81 20.59 -18.97 1.94
CA ALA A 81 21.56 -19.00 3.04
C ALA A 81 21.94 -17.58 3.51
N ALA A 82 22.03 -16.61 2.61
CA ALA A 82 22.30 -15.22 2.97
C ALA A 82 21.13 -14.59 3.75
N VAL A 83 19.89 -14.79 3.30
CA VAL A 83 18.67 -14.33 3.98
C VAL A 83 18.51 -15.01 5.35
N GLU A 84 18.85 -16.29 5.46
CA GLU A 84 18.83 -17.05 6.71
C GLU A 84 19.83 -16.48 7.73
N ARG A 85 21.07 -16.23 7.31
CA ARG A 85 22.11 -15.60 8.17
C ARG A 85 21.69 -14.24 8.72
N LEU A 86 20.83 -13.52 8.00
CA LEU A 86 20.31 -12.20 8.42
C LEU A 86 19.13 -12.30 9.38
N GLY A 87 18.55 -13.49 9.61
CA GLY A 87 17.33 -13.69 10.38
C GLY A 87 16.06 -13.17 9.68
N ALA A 88 16.16 -12.69 8.43
CA ALA A 88 15.08 -12.02 7.72
C ALA A 88 13.90 -12.94 7.37
N HIS A 89 14.11 -14.26 7.35
CA HIS A 89 13.05 -15.26 7.18
C HIS A 89 12.15 -15.39 8.42
N GLU A 90 12.66 -15.03 9.60
CA GLU A 90 11.87 -15.02 10.84
C GLU A 90 11.10 -13.71 10.97
N THR A 91 11.78 -12.60 10.71
CA THR A 91 11.25 -11.23 10.87
C THR A 91 10.40 -10.75 9.69
N MET A 92 10.49 -11.41 8.53
CA MET A 92 9.85 -11.00 7.28
C MET A 92 10.29 -9.59 6.81
N VAL A 93 11.46 -9.14 7.24
CA VAL A 93 12.03 -7.81 6.95
C VAL A 93 13.54 -7.94 6.69
N ILE A 94 14.00 -7.31 5.62
CA ILE A 94 15.42 -7.03 5.36
C ILE A 94 15.63 -5.53 5.58
N ARG A 95 16.50 -5.17 6.53
CA ARG A 95 16.82 -3.77 6.84
C ARG A 95 17.60 -3.09 5.70
N PRO A 96 17.64 -1.75 5.62
CA PRO A 96 18.31 -1.05 4.51
C PRO A 96 19.76 -1.48 4.30
N GLU A 97 20.56 -1.56 5.37
CA GLU A 97 21.95 -1.99 5.34
C GLU A 97 22.12 -3.46 4.90
N GLN A 98 21.16 -4.31 5.23
CA GLN A 98 21.13 -5.71 4.82
C GLN A 98 20.77 -5.83 3.33
N SER A 99 19.84 -4.99 2.86
CA SER A 99 19.44 -4.89 1.45
C SER A 99 20.62 -4.47 0.58
N GLU A 100 21.35 -3.42 0.97
CA GLU A 100 22.56 -2.97 0.28
C GLU A 100 23.66 -4.03 0.25
N ARG A 101 23.84 -4.75 1.36
CA ARG A 101 24.79 -5.86 1.45
C ARG A 101 24.44 -6.99 0.49
N LEU A 102 23.17 -7.40 0.43
CA LEU A 102 22.72 -8.44 -0.50
C LEU A 102 22.87 -7.99 -1.96
N GLN A 103 22.52 -6.75 -2.28
CA GLN A 103 22.73 -6.18 -3.61
C GLN A 103 24.21 -6.26 -4.02
N SER A 104 25.11 -5.92 -3.10
CA SER A 104 26.57 -5.96 -3.33
C SER A 104 27.10 -7.39 -3.44
N GLU A 105 26.68 -8.30 -2.56
CA GLU A 105 27.12 -9.71 -2.52
C GLU A 105 26.73 -10.46 -3.80
N PHE A 106 25.54 -10.19 -4.34
CA PHE A 106 25.01 -10.86 -5.53
C PHE A 106 25.20 -10.05 -6.82
N GLY A 107 25.68 -8.80 -6.74
CA GLY A 107 25.88 -7.93 -7.91
C GLY A 107 24.57 -7.60 -8.64
N ILE A 108 23.49 -7.34 -7.88
CA ILE A 108 22.14 -7.10 -8.38
C ILE A 108 21.56 -5.80 -7.83
N THR A 109 20.62 -5.22 -8.56
CA THR A 109 19.84 -4.04 -8.11
C THR A 109 18.79 -4.41 -7.07
N ALA A 110 18.25 -3.42 -6.35
CA ALA A 110 17.15 -3.62 -5.40
C ALA A 110 15.93 -4.29 -6.07
N LYS A 111 15.56 -3.90 -7.29
CA LYS A 111 14.43 -4.48 -8.04
C LYS A 111 14.67 -5.95 -8.41
N GLU A 112 15.88 -6.29 -8.82
CA GLU A 112 16.28 -7.67 -9.08
C GLU A 112 16.26 -8.50 -7.79
N LEU A 113 16.70 -7.91 -6.67
CA LEU A 113 16.63 -8.53 -5.36
C LEU A 113 15.18 -8.80 -4.94
N LEU A 114 14.25 -7.85 -5.11
CA LEU A 114 12.81 -8.08 -4.83
C LEU A 114 12.29 -9.32 -5.57
N VAL A 115 12.57 -9.43 -6.86
CA VAL A 115 12.13 -10.56 -7.69
C VAL A 115 12.79 -11.87 -7.27
N ALA A 116 14.08 -11.85 -6.96
CA ALA A 116 14.83 -13.03 -6.52
C ALA A 116 14.29 -13.60 -5.20
N LEU A 117 13.82 -12.73 -4.29
CA LEU A 117 13.28 -13.11 -2.99
C LEU A 117 11.90 -13.79 -3.05
N LEU A 118 11.11 -13.57 -4.11
CA LEU A 118 9.73 -14.09 -4.20
C LEU A 118 9.61 -15.61 -4.03
N ARG A 119 10.59 -16.36 -4.55
CA ARG A 119 10.61 -17.84 -4.41
C ARG A 119 10.80 -18.26 -2.96
N LEU A 120 11.61 -17.54 -2.18
CA LEU A 120 11.81 -17.78 -0.76
C LEU A 120 10.56 -17.39 0.03
N VAL A 121 10.06 -16.18 -0.21
CA VAL A 121 8.96 -15.58 0.55
C VAL A 121 7.68 -16.40 0.45
N ARG A 122 7.30 -16.90 -0.74
CA ARG A 122 6.04 -17.64 -0.92
C ARG A 122 5.94 -18.90 -0.05
N HIS A 123 7.05 -19.46 0.44
CA HIS A 123 7.02 -20.62 1.34
C HIS A 123 6.39 -20.30 2.70
N HIS A 124 6.31 -19.01 3.07
CA HIS A 124 5.66 -18.56 4.30
C HIS A 124 4.14 -18.43 4.16
N ALA A 125 3.55 -18.62 2.98
CA ALA A 125 2.10 -18.55 2.80
C ALA A 125 1.37 -19.64 3.59
N ILE A 126 0.15 -19.32 4.03
CA ILE A 126 -0.78 -20.27 4.68
C ILE A 126 -2.10 -20.27 3.89
N PRO A 127 -2.18 -20.97 2.74
CA PRO A 127 -3.38 -21.01 1.93
C PRO A 127 -4.09 -22.38 1.94
N PRO A 128 -4.64 -22.85 3.07
CA PRO A 128 -5.29 -24.16 3.15
C PRO A 128 -6.54 -24.30 2.27
N ILE A 129 -7.12 -23.21 1.75
CA ILE A 129 -8.33 -23.25 0.91
C ILE A 129 -7.92 -23.41 -0.56
N SER A 130 -7.07 -22.50 -1.07
CA SER A 130 -6.68 -22.48 -2.48
C SER A 130 -5.50 -23.39 -2.80
N ASN A 131 -4.67 -23.72 -1.79
CA ASN A 131 -3.35 -24.32 -1.95
C ASN A 131 -2.40 -23.52 -2.87
N PHE A 132 -2.73 -22.24 -3.13
CA PHE A 132 -1.99 -21.39 -4.04
C PHE A 132 -1.12 -20.41 -3.25
N LYS A 133 0.20 -20.63 -3.26
CA LYS A 133 1.14 -19.78 -2.50
C LYS A 133 1.55 -18.56 -3.32
N VAL A 134 1.29 -17.38 -2.77
CA VAL A 134 1.67 -16.09 -3.30
C VAL A 134 2.70 -15.45 -2.37
N GLY A 135 3.75 -14.90 -2.95
CA GLY A 135 4.76 -14.10 -2.27
C GLY A 135 4.80 -12.69 -2.87
N ALA A 136 5.03 -11.71 -2.01
CA ALA A 136 5.25 -10.32 -2.35
C ALA A 136 6.51 -9.80 -1.64
N ALA A 137 7.24 -8.90 -2.28
CA ALA A 137 8.36 -8.18 -1.69
C ALA A 137 8.25 -6.70 -2.06
N GLY A 138 8.22 -5.81 -1.07
CA GLY A 138 8.13 -4.36 -1.29
C GLY A 138 9.39 -3.65 -0.83
N LEU A 139 9.91 -2.74 -1.67
CA LEU A 139 10.96 -1.80 -1.32
C LEU A 139 10.32 -0.57 -0.68
N GLY A 140 10.61 -0.33 0.59
CA GLY A 140 10.17 0.85 1.32
C GLY A 140 10.96 2.10 0.92
N ALA A 141 10.42 3.28 1.26
CA ALA A 141 11.10 4.56 1.06
C ALA A 141 12.42 4.65 1.86
N SER A 142 12.54 3.92 2.97
CA SER A 142 13.76 3.79 3.75
C SER A 142 14.88 2.97 3.08
N GLY A 143 14.56 2.20 2.04
CA GLY A 143 15.46 1.19 1.45
C GLY A 143 15.34 -0.21 2.06
N ALA A 144 14.53 -0.39 3.11
CA ALA A 144 14.17 -1.69 3.65
C ALA A 144 13.32 -2.51 2.66
N ILE A 145 13.36 -3.83 2.78
CA ILE A 145 12.50 -4.74 2.02
C ILE A 145 11.57 -5.47 2.98
N TYR A 146 10.28 -5.42 2.70
CA TYR A 146 9.23 -6.07 3.48
C TYR A 146 8.64 -7.23 2.70
N PHE A 147 8.48 -8.37 3.36
CA PHE A 147 7.88 -9.55 2.76
C PHE A 147 6.40 -9.62 3.05
N GLY A 148 5.67 -10.24 2.12
CA GLY A 148 4.27 -10.60 2.32
C GLY A 148 3.87 -11.89 1.63
N VAL A 149 2.86 -12.51 2.21
CA VAL A 149 2.31 -13.80 1.77
C VAL A 149 0.82 -13.84 1.99
N ASN A 150 0.11 -14.69 1.25
CA ASN A 150 -1.31 -14.87 1.47
C ASN A 150 -1.60 -15.75 2.70
N LEU A 151 -2.64 -15.36 3.45
CA LEU A 151 -3.20 -16.08 4.59
C LEU A 151 -4.69 -16.34 4.35
N GLU A 152 -5.11 -17.59 4.46
CA GLU A 152 -6.50 -18.01 4.31
C GLU A 152 -6.97 -18.71 5.59
N PHE A 153 -8.22 -18.48 5.96
CA PHE A 153 -8.79 -18.92 7.24
C PHE A 153 -9.98 -19.87 7.00
N PRO A 154 -9.77 -21.20 7.12
CA PRO A 154 -10.83 -22.19 6.91
C PRO A 154 -12.02 -21.99 7.86
N ASN A 155 -13.24 -22.17 7.35
CA ASN A 155 -14.50 -21.98 8.08
C ASN A 155 -14.81 -20.52 8.48
N ASP A 156 -14.04 -19.56 7.99
CA ASP A 156 -14.37 -18.14 8.07
C ASP A 156 -14.93 -17.62 6.73
N ARG A 157 -15.34 -16.35 6.71
CA ARG A 157 -15.77 -15.66 5.50
C ARG A 157 -14.55 -15.32 4.63
N ILE A 158 -14.70 -15.44 3.31
CA ILE A 158 -13.60 -15.16 2.36
C ILE A 158 -13.05 -13.74 2.46
N GLY A 159 -13.87 -12.77 2.91
CA GLY A 159 -13.45 -11.38 3.15
C GLY A 159 -12.43 -11.21 4.27
N HIS A 160 -12.16 -12.23 5.09
CA HIS A 160 -11.08 -12.21 6.09
C HIS A 160 -9.72 -12.66 5.53
N THR A 161 -9.67 -13.12 4.28
CA THR A 161 -8.43 -13.53 3.60
C THR A 161 -7.46 -12.34 3.50
N VAL A 162 -6.18 -12.59 3.75
CA VAL A 162 -5.11 -11.62 3.56
C VAL A 162 -4.35 -11.96 2.29
N HIS A 163 -4.24 -11.00 1.38
CA HIS A 163 -3.43 -11.14 0.17
C HIS A 163 -1.95 -10.82 0.46
N ALA A 164 -1.04 -11.33 -0.37
CA ALA A 164 0.40 -11.12 -0.16
C ALA A 164 0.79 -9.62 -0.21
N GLU A 165 0.12 -8.83 -1.05
CA GLU A 165 0.31 -7.39 -1.17
C GLU A 165 -0.17 -6.65 0.09
N GLN A 166 -1.37 -7.00 0.60
CA GLN A 166 -1.88 -6.44 1.86
C GLN A 166 -0.97 -6.80 3.04
N PHE A 167 -0.51 -8.06 3.10
CA PHE A 167 0.47 -8.50 4.10
C PHE A 167 1.72 -7.63 4.02
N MET A 168 2.34 -7.53 2.84
CA MET A 168 3.60 -6.81 2.67
C MET A 168 3.48 -5.35 3.12
N ILE A 169 2.40 -4.69 2.70
CA ILE A 169 2.14 -3.29 3.03
C ILE A 169 1.87 -3.10 4.53
N SER A 170 1.06 -3.97 5.15
CA SER A 170 0.79 -3.93 6.59
C SER A 170 2.05 -4.25 7.43
N ASN A 171 2.90 -5.17 6.94
CA ASN A 171 4.20 -5.47 7.52
C ASN A 171 5.15 -4.25 7.43
N ALA A 172 5.19 -3.56 6.29
CA ALA A 172 5.93 -2.31 6.16
C ALA A 172 5.44 -1.24 7.14
N PHE A 173 4.13 -1.02 7.18
CA PHE A 173 3.50 -0.04 8.05
C PHE A 173 3.75 -0.29 9.54
N SER A 174 3.56 -1.53 10.01
CA SER A 174 3.80 -1.91 11.41
C SER A 174 5.28 -1.82 11.82
N ASN A 175 6.20 -1.79 10.86
CA ASN A 175 7.63 -1.54 11.08
C ASN A 175 8.03 -0.07 10.88
N GLY A 176 7.05 0.84 10.78
CA GLY A 176 7.28 2.29 10.71
C GLY A 176 7.69 2.83 9.34
N GLU A 177 7.51 2.06 8.27
CA GLU A 177 7.75 2.56 6.90
C GLU A 177 6.71 3.62 6.52
N THR A 178 7.12 4.63 5.74
CA THR A 178 6.27 5.76 5.37
C THR A 178 5.78 5.73 3.92
N GLY A 179 6.21 4.75 3.14
CA GLY A 179 5.78 4.57 1.77
C GLY A 179 6.48 3.40 1.08
N ILE A 180 5.88 2.93 -0.02
CA ILE A 180 6.43 1.87 -0.87
C ILE A 180 6.85 2.48 -2.20
N VAL A 181 8.06 2.16 -2.67
CA VAL A 181 8.62 2.66 -3.93
C VAL A 181 8.40 1.66 -5.07
N ALA A 182 8.57 0.38 -4.77
CA ALA A 182 8.35 -0.70 -5.74
C ALA A 182 7.88 -1.96 -5.01
N LEU A 183 7.10 -2.78 -5.70
CA LEU A 183 6.72 -4.09 -5.19
C LEU A 183 6.82 -5.16 -6.28
N ALA A 184 7.33 -6.32 -5.90
CA ALA A 184 7.38 -7.50 -6.75
C ALA A 184 6.37 -8.54 -6.28
N VAL A 185 5.75 -9.24 -7.23
CA VAL A 185 4.77 -10.31 -6.99
C VAL A 185 4.93 -11.42 -8.03
N ASN A 186 4.60 -12.65 -7.66
CA ASN A 186 4.65 -13.81 -8.56
C ASN A 186 3.36 -14.05 -9.37
N ALA A 187 2.33 -13.25 -9.13
CA ALA A 187 1.08 -13.21 -9.88
C ALA A 187 0.61 -11.76 -9.99
N ALA A 188 -0.06 -11.40 -11.08
CA ALA A 188 -0.55 -10.04 -11.25
C ALA A 188 -1.53 -9.67 -10.10
N PRO A 189 -1.39 -8.49 -9.47
CA PRO A 189 -2.28 -8.10 -8.39
C PRO A 189 -3.74 -8.11 -8.84
N CYS A 190 -4.63 -8.66 -8.02
CA CYS A 190 -6.07 -8.65 -8.29
C CYS A 190 -6.65 -7.24 -8.07
N GLY A 191 -7.90 -7.01 -8.52
CA GLY A 191 -8.57 -5.72 -8.37
C GLY A 191 -8.62 -5.22 -6.92
N HIS A 192 -8.85 -6.13 -5.96
CA HIS A 192 -8.84 -5.83 -4.52
C HIS A 192 -7.49 -5.28 -4.04
N CYS A 193 -6.38 -5.92 -4.43
CA CYS A 193 -5.04 -5.46 -4.05
C CYS A 193 -4.65 -4.16 -4.75
N ARG A 194 -5.05 -3.99 -6.02
CA ARG A 194 -4.85 -2.72 -6.72
C ARG A 194 -5.56 -1.60 -5.97
N GLN A 195 -6.82 -1.81 -5.60
CA GLN A 195 -7.58 -0.82 -4.85
C GLN A 195 -6.99 -0.52 -3.46
N PHE A 196 -6.41 -1.53 -2.79
CA PHE A 196 -5.69 -1.35 -1.52
C PHE A 196 -4.39 -0.55 -1.68
N ILE A 197 -3.62 -0.82 -2.74
CA ILE A 197 -2.40 -0.06 -3.09
C ILE A 197 -2.74 1.41 -3.37
N ASN A 198 -3.93 1.70 -3.90
CA ASN A 198 -4.37 3.07 -4.19
C ASN A 198 -4.57 3.94 -2.93
N GLU A 199 -4.46 3.35 -1.73
CA GLU A 199 -4.49 4.08 -0.45
C GLU A 199 -3.11 4.65 -0.06
N LEU A 200 -2.03 4.11 -0.65
CA LEU A 200 -0.65 4.48 -0.34
C LEU A 200 -0.30 5.91 -0.79
N PRO A 201 0.77 6.51 -0.25
CA PRO A 201 1.26 7.80 -0.72
C PRO A 201 1.80 7.68 -2.15
N ALA A 202 1.44 8.65 -2.99
CA ALA A 202 1.90 8.75 -4.38
C ALA A 202 1.83 7.42 -5.15
N PRO A 203 0.65 6.77 -5.22
CA PRO A 203 0.53 5.42 -5.80
C PRO A 203 0.97 5.41 -7.27
N ASP A 204 0.81 6.53 -7.99
CA ASP A 204 1.25 6.71 -9.37
C ASP A 204 2.76 6.51 -9.61
N ALA A 205 3.57 6.71 -8.57
CA ALA A 205 5.02 6.55 -8.63
C ALA A 205 5.47 5.10 -8.35
N ILE A 206 4.57 4.22 -7.92
CA ILE A 206 4.90 2.85 -7.55
C ILE A 206 5.12 2.01 -8.81
N GLU A 207 6.28 1.35 -8.87
CA GLU A 207 6.55 0.33 -9.88
C GLU A 207 6.15 -1.06 -9.38
N VAL A 208 5.32 -1.75 -10.17
CA VAL A 208 4.87 -3.12 -9.90
C VAL A 208 5.60 -4.09 -10.82
N LEU A 209 6.34 -5.02 -10.24
CA LEU A 209 7.12 -6.05 -10.93
C LEU A 209 6.38 -7.39 -10.86
N ILE A 210 5.80 -7.82 -11.97
CA ILE A 210 5.10 -9.10 -12.05
C ILE A 210 6.06 -10.14 -12.64
N ALA A 211 6.56 -11.03 -11.80
CA ALA A 211 7.60 -11.99 -12.14
C ALA A 211 7.03 -13.38 -12.43
N ASP A 212 7.39 -13.95 -13.58
CA ASP A 212 7.06 -15.34 -13.91
C ASP A 212 8.07 -16.29 -13.25
N ILE A 213 7.85 -16.57 -11.96
CA ILE A 213 8.68 -17.50 -11.17
C ILE A 213 8.05 -18.89 -11.03
N GLY A 214 7.00 -19.19 -11.80
CA GLY A 214 6.23 -20.42 -11.69
C GLY A 214 5.30 -20.48 -10.48
N HIS A 215 4.52 -21.55 -10.38
CA HIS A 215 3.59 -21.78 -9.26
C HIS A 215 4.23 -22.64 -8.16
N ALA A 216 3.83 -22.42 -6.91
CA ALA A 216 4.23 -23.31 -5.83
C ALA A 216 3.52 -24.67 -5.99
N GLY A 217 4.26 -25.77 -5.84
CA GLY A 217 3.75 -27.13 -6.08
C GLY A 217 4.07 -27.71 -7.46
N ASP A 218 4.65 -26.90 -8.37
CA ASP A 218 5.20 -27.36 -9.64
C ASP A 218 6.74 -27.47 -9.55
N ASP A 219 7.21 -28.37 -8.69
CA ASP A 219 8.64 -28.49 -8.36
C ASP A 219 9.48 -28.89 -9.57
N SER A 220 8.91 -29.64 -10.53
CA SER A 220 9.57 -30.02 -11.77
C SER A 220 9.76 -28.82 -12.72
N ALA A 221 8.74 -27.97 -12.89
CA ALA A 221 8.92 -26.73 -13.66
C ALA A 221 9.79 -25.72 -12.93
N ASN A 222 9.73 -25.63 -11.60
CA ASN A 222 10.58 -24.74 -10.80
C ASN A 222 12.06 -25.16 -10.88
N ALA A 223 12.35 -26.46 -10.86
CA ALA A 223 13.69 -27.00 -11.05
C ALA A 223 14.21 -26.78 -12.48
N ALA A 224 13.38 -26.99 -13.50
CA ALA A 224 13.74 -26.69 -14.89
C ALA A 224 14.03 -25.20 -15.14
N ARG A 225 13.45 -24.32 -14.31
CA ARG A 225 13.68 -22.86 -14.33
C ARG A 225 14.82 -22.43 -13.39
N ALA A 226 15.48 -23.34 -12.67
CA ALA A 226 16.60 -22.99 -11.81
C ALA A 226 17.80 -22.57 -12.67
N GLY A 227 18.33 -21.36 -12.43
CA GLY A 227 19.39 -20.78 -13.26
C GLY A 227 18.92 -20.19 -14.60
N ALA A 228 17.63 -20.20 -14.90
CA ALA A 228 17.07 -19.51 -16.06
C ALA A 228 16.78 -18.03 -15.72
N PRO A 229 16.98 -17.10 -16.66
CA PRO A 229 16.58 -15.72 -16.49
C PRO A 229 15.07 -15.57 -16.21
N ILE A 230 14.70 -14.67 -15.31
CA ILE A 230 13.30 -14.48 -14.89
C ILE A 230 12.67 -13.41 -15.78
N LYS A 231 11.57 -13.76 -16.45
CA LYS A 231 10.76 -12.78 -17.18
C LYS A 231 9.96 -11.95 -16.19
N VAL A 232 10.12 -10.63 -16.27
CA VAL A 232 9.44 -9.68 -15.40
C VAL A 232 8.69 -8.67 -16.26
N THR A 233 7.42 -8.49 -15.94
CA THR A 233 6.60 -7.44 -16.53
C THR A 233 6.59 -6.27 -15.56
N VAL A 234 7.17 -5.14 -15.96
CA VAL A 234 7.17 -3.92 -15.14
C VAL A 234 5.97 -3.05 -15.54
N ARG A 235 5.25 -2.55 -14.54
CA ARG A 235 4.10 -1.67 -14.72
C ARG A 235 4.19 -0.48 -13.77
N PRO A 236 4.05 0.77 -14.26
CA PRO A 236 3.63 1.84 -13.37
C PRO A 236 2.21 1.53 -12.87
N PHE A 237 1.93 1.82 -11.60
CA PHE A 237 0.67 1.46 -10.98
C PHE A 237 -0.60 1.96 -11.72
N PRO A 238 -0.65 3.17 -12.32
CA PRO A 238 -1.84 3.65 -13.04
C PRO A 238 -2.24 2.79 -14.25
N GLU A 239 -1.31 2.02 -14.82
CA GLU A 239 -1.65 1.07 -15.89
C GLU A 239 -2.39 -0.17 -15.38
N LEU A 240 -2.24 -0.49 -14.09
CA LEU A 240 -2.94 -1.61 -13.45
C LEU A 240 -4.35 -1.22 -13.01
N LEU A 241 -4.56 0.04 -12.64
CA LEU A 241 -5.84 0.56 -12.18
C LEU A 241 -6.15 1.91 -12.87
N PRO A 242 -6.46 1.90 -14.18
CA PRO A 242 -6.83 3.13 -14.89
C PRO A 242 -8.16 3.68 -14.38
N ASP A 243 -8.32 5.01 -14.41
CA ASP A 243 -9.51 5.73 -13.96
C ASP A 243 -9.96 5.30 -12.56
N SER A 244 -8.98 5.14 -11.65
CA SER A 244 -9.19 4.60 -10.32
C SER A 244 -10.05 5.50 -9.44
N PHE A 245 -10.90 4.89 -8.62
CA PHE A 245 -11.50 5.53 -7.45
C PHE A 245 -10.55 5.42 -6.25
N GLY A 246 -10.41 6.46 -5.45
CA GLY A 246 -9.47 6.50 -4.33
C GLY A 246 -9.72 7.61 -3.31
N PRO A 247 -8.77 7.83 -2.39
CA PRO A 247 -8.96 8.75 -1.26
C PRO A 247 -9.18 10.20 -1.69
N ALA A 248 -8.57 10.60 -2.81
CA ALA A 248 -8.73 11.93 -3.41
C ALA A 248 -10.19 12.22 -3.81
N ASP A 249 -10.94 11.22 -4.30
CA ASP A 249 -12.35 11.37 -4.68
C ASP A 249 -13.25 11.63 -3.47
N LEU A 250 -12.80 11.22 -2.28
CA LEU A 250 -13.49 11.41 -1.00
C LEU A 250 -12.93 12.62 -0.22
N GLY A 251 -12.01 13.40 -0.80
CA GLY A 251 -11.43 14.58 -0.16
C GLY A 251 -10.51 14.26 1.02
N VAL A 252 -9.93 13.06 1.07
CA VAL A 252 -8.96 12.68 2.11
C VAL A 252 -7.62 13.37 1.86
N VAL A 253 -7.07 14.01 2.90
CA VAL A 253 -5.85 14.82 2.83
C VAL A 253 -4.59 14.02 3.13
N HIS A 254 -4.66 13.09 4.08
CA HIS A 254 -3.52 12.28 4.50
C HIS A 254 -3.64 10.89 3.89
N ALA A 255 -2.65 10.49 3.09
CA ALA A 255 -2.56 9.13 2.59
C ALA A 255 -2.19 8.16 3.73
N PHE A 256 -2.54 6.89 3.56
CA PHE A 256 -2.11 5.84 4.46
C PHE A 256 -0.56 5.76 4.51
N MET A 257 0.01 5.37 5.66
CA MET A 257 1.46 5.40 5.99
C MET A 257 2.08 6.80 6.14
N ALA A 258 1.36 7.86 5.76
CA ALA A 258 1.79 9.26 5.89
C ALA A 258 0.78 10.10 6.69
N HIS A 259 -0.05 9.46 7.52
CA HIS A 259 -1.03 10.10 8.38
C HIS A 259 -0.49 10.28 9.82
N PRO A 260 -0.91 11.35 10.53
CA PRO A 260 -0.55 11.51 11.92
C PRO A 260 -1.24 10.45 12.80
N ALA A 261 -0.70 10.24 14.00
CA ALA A 261 -1.38 9.49 15.05
C ALA A 261 -2.77 10.10 15.35
N ASN A 262 -3.73 9.25 15.71
CA ASN A 262 -5.12 9.65 15.93
C ASN A 262 -5.32 10.42 17.25
N GLY A 263 -4.35 10.40 18.17
CA GLY A 263 -4.51 10.95 19.51
C GLY A 263 -5.42 10.09 20.39
N VAL A 264 -5.37 8.77 20.18
CA VAL A 264 -6.18 7.79 20.90
C VAL A 264 -5.79 7.75 22.37
N VAL A 265 -6.80 7.75 23.23
CA VAL A 265 -6.67 7.53 24.67
C VAL A 265 -7.64 6.45 25.11
N LEU A 266 -7.29 5.71 26.15
CA LEU A 266 -8.20 4.73 26.73
C LEU A 266 -9.37 5.45 27.41
N ALA A 267 -10.60 5.02 27.15
CA ALA A 267 -11.77 5.59 27.81
C ALA A 267 -11.71 5.33 29.33
N SER A 268 -12.19 6.29 30.14
CA SER A 268 -12.11 6.19 31.59
C SER A 268 -12.80 4.92 32.11
N GLY A 269 -12.07 4.13 32.91
CA GLY A 269 -12.55 2.86 33.46
C GLY A 269 -12.65 1.70 32.47
N ALA A 270 -12.31 1.88 31.19
CA ALA A 270 -12.48 0.83 30.18
C ALA A 270 -11.60 -0.42 30.42
N ALA A 271 -10.36 -0.24 30.89
CA ALA A 271 -9.49 -1.36 31.27
C ALA A 271 -10.13 -2.20 32.40
N ALA A 272 -10.50 -1.53 33.50
CA ALA A 272 -11.09 -2.20 34.66
C ALA A 272 -12.42 -2.90 34.33
N ALA A 273 -13.27 -2.29 33.50
CA ALA A 273 -14.51 -2.89 33.04
C ALA A 273 -14.28 -4.16 32.20
N ALA A 274 -13.15 -4.23 31.50
CA ALA A 274 -12.72 -5.41 30.75
C ALA A 274 -11.89 -6.41 31.58
N GLY A 275 -11.70 -6.15 32.89
CA GLY A 275 -10.89 -6.99 33.77
C GLY A 275 -9.39 -6.96 33.43
N LEU A 276 -8.91 -5.85 32.87
CA LEU A 276 -7.52 -5.64 32.47
C LEU A 276 -6.83 -4.66 33.41
N ASP A 277 -5.56 -4.92 33.71
CA ASP A 277 -4.70 -3.96 34.38
C ASP A 277 -4.25 -2.86 33.41
N PHE A 278 -3.95 -1.68 33.93
CA PHE A 278 -3.57 -0.53 33.09
C PHE A 278 -2.18 -0.69 32.46
N ASP A 279 -1.27 -1.41 33.12
CA ASP A 279 0.08 -1.73 32.66
C ASP A 279 0.14 -3.02 31.81
N ASP A 280 -1.02 -3.56 31.43
CA ASP A 280 -1.13 -4.73 30.59
C ASP A 280 -0.52 -4.50 29.20
N ALA A 281 0.50 -5.29 28.85
CA ALA A 281 1.24 -5.14 27.61
C ALA A 281 0.40 -5.40 26.35
N VAL A 282 -0.59 -6.30 26.43
CA VAL A 282 -1.47 -6.62 25.29
C VAL A 282 -2.47 -5.48 25.07
N LEU A 283 -3.02 -4.94 26.16
CA LEU A 283 -3.83 -3.72 26.12
C LEU A 283 -3.06 -2.53 25.54
N ALA A 284 -1.85 -2.27 26.05
CA ALA A 284 -1.01 -1.17 25.58
C ALA A 284 -0.71 -1.27 24.08
N ALA A 285 -0.40 -2.48 23.59
CA ALA A 285 -0.18 -2.74 22.17
C ALA A 285 -1.45 -2.54 21.32
N ALA A 286 -2.63 -2.95 21.82
CA ALA A 286 -3.89 -2.76 21.11
C ALA A 286 -4.25 -1.26 21.00
N VAL A 287 -4.04 -0.49 22.08
CA VAL A 287 -4.29 0.96 22.10
C VAL A 287 -3.30 1.69 21.19
N ALA A 288 -2.01 1.35 21.23
CA ALA A 288 -1.01 1.93 20.32
C ALA A 288 -1.32 1.62 18.85
N ALA A 289 -1.77 0.40 18.55
CA ALA A 289 -2.20 0.04 17.21
C ALA A 289 -3.44 0.82 16.75
N ALA A 290 -4.38 1.09 17.66
CA ALA A 290 -5.54 1.93 17.38
C ALA A 290 -5.12 3.39 17.14
N ASP A 291 -4.18 3.92 17.92
CA ASP A 291 -3.62 5.26 17.73
C ASP A 291 -2.95 5.42 16.36
N ALA A 292 -2.25 4.38 15.90
CA ALA A 292 -1.62 4.35 14.58
C ALA A 292 -2.60 4.04 13.43
N SER A 293 -3.82 3.57 13.71
CA SER A 293 -4.73 3.10 12.65
C SER A 293 -5.12 4.15 11.62
N TYR A 294 -5.50 3.70 10.42
CA TYR A 294 -5.92 4.57 9.33
C TYR A 294 -7.41 4.34 9.06
N ALA A 295 -8.25 5.31 9.45
CA ALA A 295 -9.71 5.21 9.33
C ALA A 295 -10.36 6.56 8.94
N PRO A 296 -9.93 7.20 7.83
CA PRO A 296 -10.40 8.54 7.47
C PRO A 296 -11.85 8.58 6.98
N HIS A 297 -12.43 7.45 6.57
CA HIS A 297 -13.76 7.42 5.96
C HIS A 297 -14.85 7.18 7.01
N SER A 298 -14.63 6.26 7.93
CA SER A 298 -15.58 5.98 9.02
C SER A 298 -15.34 6.80 10.29
N GLY A 299 -14.10 7.27 10.51
CA GLY A 299 -13.71 7.91 11.76
C GLY A 299 -13.66 6.94 12.95
N CYS A 300 -13.53 5.64 12.67
CA CYS A 300 -13.51 4.53 13.63
C CYS A 300 -12.10 3.93 13.77
N PRO A 301 -11.14 4.59 14.45
CA PRO A 301 -9.86 3.97 14.71
C PRO A 301 -10.03 2.70 15.57
N ALA A 302 -9.23 1.70 15.24
CA ALA A 302 -9.24 0.42 15.94
C ALA A 302 -7.88 -0.28 15.85
N GLY A 303 -7.56 -1.01 16.91
CA GLY A 303 -6.35 -1.81 17.04
C GLY A 303 -6.67 -3.13 17.73
N VAL A 304 -5.91 -4.16 17.38
CA VAL A 304 -5.97 -5.47 18.02
C VAL A 304 -4.56 -5.86 18.41
N ALA A 305 -4.41 -6.48 19.58
CA ALA A 305 -3.17 -7.14 19.93
C ALA A 305 -3.43 -8.60 20.28
N VAL A 306 -2.51 -9.47 19.87
CA VAL A 306 -2.51 -10.90 20.21
C VAL A 306 -1.24 -11.24 20.99
N SER A 307 -1.38 -12.12 21.99
CA SER A 307 -0.26 -12.70 22.73
C SER A 307 -0.07 -14.15 22.34
N VAL A 308 1.18 -14.54 22.10
CA VAL A 308 1.60 -15.91 21.80
C VAL A 308 2.86 -16.22 22.60
N GLY A 309 2.72 -17.02 23.66
CA GLY A 309 3.85 -17.44 24.49
C GLY A 309 4.60 -16.26 25.12
N GLY A 310 3.87 -15.22 25.51
CA GLY A 310 4.40 -13.98 26.11
C GLY A 310 4.93 -12.94 25.11
N LYS A 311 4.97 -13.24 23.80
CA LYS A 311 5.23 -12.23 22.76
C LYS A 311 3.93 -11.55 22.37
N VAL A 312 3.95 -10.23 22.25
CA VAL A 312 2.78 -9.41 21.89
C VAL A 312 2.93 -8.85 20.48
N PHE A 313 1.86 -8.97 19.68
CA PHE A 313 1.81 -8.49 18.30
C PHE A 313 0.59 -7.59 18.11
N GLY A 314 0.83 -6.31 17.85
CA GLY A 314 -0.21 -5.32 17.56
C GLY A 314 -0.52 -5.22 16.08
N GLY A 315 -1.78 -4.92 15.76
CA GLY A 315 -2.28 -4.75 14.40
C GLY A 315 -3.26 -3.59 14.32
N SER A 316 -2.98 -2.66 13.42
CA SER A 316 -3.83 -1.50 13.17
C SER A 316 -4.90 -1.80 12.14
N TYR A 317 -6.08 -1.18 12.31
CA TYR A 317 -7.06 -1.10 11.23
C TYR A 317 -6.52 -0.23 10.09
N ILE A 318 -6.68 -0.70 8.85
CA ILE A 318 -6.32 0.04 7.63
C ILE A 318 -7.56 0.07 6.75
N GLU A 319 -8.29 1.17 6.83
CA GLU A 319 -9.47 1.42 6.01
C GLU A 319 -9.08 1.74 4.58
N ASN A 320 -9.99 1.45 3.65
CA ASN A 320 -9.82 1.77 2.23
C ASN A 320 -11.02 2.55 1.71
N ALA A 321 -10.77 3.46 0.76
CA ALA A 321 -11.82 4.27 0.14
C ALA A 321 -12.97 3.45 -0.44
N ALA A 322 -12.68 2.26 -0.97
CA ALA A 322 -13.68 1.36 -1.54
C ALA A 322 -14.35 0.41 -0.51
N PHE A 323 -14.13 0.65 0.79
CA PHE A 323 -14.62 -0.12 1.94
C PHE A 323 -14.20 -1.59 1.98
N ASN A 324 -14.62 -2.42 1.03
CA ASN A 324 -14.36 -3.86 1.02
C ASN A 324 -12.86 -4.22 1.06
N PRO A 325 -11.93 -3.44 0.46
CA PRO A 325 -10.50 -3.72 0.58
C PRO A 325 -9.86 -3.37 1.92
N SER A 326 -10.62 -2.80 2.86
CA SER A 326 -10.11 -2.48 4.19
C SER A 326 -9.55 -3.73 4.87
N LEU A 327 -8.39 -3.59 5.51
CA LEU A 327 -7.72 -4.65 6.25
C LEU A 327 -8.07 -4.51 7.75
N PRO A 328 -8.85 -5.43 8.34
CA PRO A 328 -9.23 -5.30 9.73
C PRO A 328 -8.02 -5.49 10.67
N ALA A 329 -8.09 -4.87 11.84
CA ALA A 329 -7.00 -4.86 12.82
C ALA A 329 -6.56 -6.27 13.28
N MET A 330 -7.50 -7.23 13.36
CA MET A 330 -7.17 -8.63 13.68
C MET A 330 -6.23 -9.24 12.63
N GLN A 331 -6.51 -9.03 11.35
CA GLN A 331 -5.67 -9.50 10.26
C GLN A 331 -4.29 -8.85 10.31
N SER A 332 -4.21 -7.54 10.57
CA SER A 332 -2.93 -6.85 10.79
C SER A 332 -2.15 -7.44 11.96
N ALA A 333 -2.81 -7.84 13.05
CA ALA A 333 -2.14 -8.47 14.20
C ALA A 333 -1.63 -9.87 13.85
N LEU A 334 -2.37 -10.65 13.05
CA LEU A 334 -1.94 -11.94 12.53
C LEU A 334 -0.78 -11.82 11.53
N ILE A 335 -0.76 -10.75 10.72
CA ILE A 335 0.37 -10.41 9.84
C ILE A 335 1.62 -10.15 10.69
N ALA A 336 1.52 -9.30 11.71
CA ALA A 336 2.62 -9.03 12.64
C ALA A 336 3.08 -10.30 13.38
N ALA A 337 2.15 -11.13 13.86
CA ALA A 337 2.47 -12.40 14.50
C ALA A 337 3.19 -13.36 13.54
N ARG A 338 2.76 -13.43 12.27
CA ARG A 338 3.44 -14.23 11.23
C ARG A 338 4.87 -13.75 10.99
N GLY A 339 5.05 -12.43 10.91
CA GLY A 339 6.35 -11.75 10.85
C GLY A 339 7.16 -11.85 12.14
N GLY A 340 6.55 -12.28 13.25
CA GLY A 340 7.21 -12.62 14.51
C GLY A 340 7.54 -14.11 14.66
N GLY A 341 7.41 -14.90 13.59
CA GLY A 341 7.68 -16.33 13.59
C GLY A 341 6.50 -17.23 13.97
N VAL A 342 5.32 -16.69 14.27
CA VAL A 342 4.15 -17.52 14.63
C VAL A 342 3.72 -18.37 13.42
N ARG A 343 3.59 -19.68 13.65
CA ARG A 343 3.22 -20.67 12.62
C ARG A 343 1.89 -21.35 12.88
N ASP A 344 1.51 -21.47 14.14
CA ASP A 344 0.26 -22.08 14.58
C ASP A 344 -0.57 -21.04 15.34
N TRP A 345 -1.74 -20.71 14.79
CA TRP A 345 -2.65 -19.74 15.40
C TRP A 345 -3.26 -20.25 16.70
N GLY A 346 -3.34 -21.56 16.90
CA GLY A 346 -3.86 -22.16 18.14
C GLY A 346 -3.01 -21.85 19.38
N MET A 347 -1.79 -21.33 19.19
CA MET A 347 -0.91 -20.89 20.27
C MET A 347 -1.25 -19.49 20.80
N ILE A 348 -2.20 -18.77 20.19
CA ILE A 348 -2.67 -17.48 20.70
C ILE A 348 -3.34 -17.70 22.06
N ASP A 349 -2.78 -17.10 23.10
CA ASP A 349 -3.27 -17.20 24.48
C ASP A 349 -4.18 -16.02 24.87
N ARG A 350 -4.05 -14.88 24.20
CA ARG A 350 -4.85 -13.69 24.49
C ARG A 350 -5.07 -12.80 23.28
N VAL A 351 -6.24 -12.17 23.22
CA VAL A 351 -6.64 -11.19 22.20
C VAL A 351 -7.28 -10.00 22.90
N VAL A 352 -6.78 -8.80 22.63
CA VAL A 352 -7.38 -7.54 23.10
C VAL A 352 -7.74 -6.67 21.91
N VAL A 353 -8.98 -6.18 21.86
CA VAL A 353 -9.47 -5.23 20.86
C VAL A 353 -9.62 -3.86 21.51
N ALA A 354 -9.03 -2.83 20.92
CA ALA A 354 -9.23 -1.44 21.28
C ALA A 354 -9.94 -0.73 20.12
N GLU A 355 -11.18 -0.30 20.32
CA GLU A 355 -11.98 0.32 19.24
C GLU A 355 -12.79 1.51 19.75
N ARG A 356 -12.98 2.49 18.86
CA ARG A 356 -13.82 3.65 19.13
C ARG A 356 -15.28 3.34 18.82
N ASP A 357 -16.20 3.86 19.63
CA ASP A 357 -17.60 3.96 19.21
C ASP A 357 -17.80 5.22 18.35
N CYS A 358 -17.86 5.02 17.04
CA CYS A 358 -17.97 6.10 16.06
C CYS A 358 -19.41 6.31 15.56
N GLY A 359 -20.39 5.53 16.04
CA GLY A 359 -21.78 5.62 15.55
C GLY A 359 -21.99 5.19 14.10
N ALA A 360 -20.97 4.65 13.42
CA ALA A 360 -21.00 4.26 12.01
C ALA A 360 -21.79 2.97 11.71
N GLY A 361 -22.38 2.33 12.73
CA GLY A 361 -23.20 1.13 12.56
C GLY A 361 -22.41 -0.16 12.34
N PHE A 362 -21.08 -0.14 12.44
CA PHE A 362 -20.24 -1.35 12.47
C PHE A 362 -19.23 -1.31 13.63
N ARG A 363 -18.72 -2.49 13.98
CA ARG A 363 -17.80 -2.73 15.10
C ARG A 363 -16.79 -3.80 14.72
N HIS A 364 -15.53 -3.62 15.14
CA HIS A 364 -14.47 -4.60 14.91
C HIS A 364 -14.50 -5.74 15.92
N GLU A 365 -15.03 -5.50 17.13
CA GLU A 365 -15.12 -6.50 18.19
C GLU A 365 -15.79 -7.80 17.72
N ALA A 366 -16.96 -7.70 17.07
CA ALA A 366 -17.76 -8.87 16.72
C ALA A 366 -17.03 -9.80 15.74
N SER A 367 -16.46 -9.26 14.67
CA SER A 367 -15.68 -10.05 13.71
C SER A 367 -14.39 -10.59 14.32
N THR A 368 -13.71 -9.78 15.14
CA THR A 368 -12.46 -10.19 15.82
C THR A 368 -12.71 -11.34 16.81
N ARG A 369 -13.83 -11.30 17.54
CA ARG A 369 -14.23 -12.35 18.48
C ARG A 369 -14.51 -13.66 17.78
N GLU A 370 -15.23 -13.63 16.66
CA GLU A 370 -15.51 -14.84 15.88
C GLU A 370 -14.23 -15.45 15.29
N MET A 371 -13.34 -14.60 14.77
CA MET A 371 -12.04 -15.05 14.28
C MET A 371 -11.16 -15.64 15.40
N ALA A 372 -11.13 -15.00 16.58
CA ALA A 372 -10.39 -15.51 17.73
C ALA A 372 -10.90 -16.89 18.18
N LYS A 373 -12.22 -17.10 18.25
CA LYS A 373 -12.82 -18.42 18.56
C LYS A 373 -12.44 -19.48 17.55
N LEU A 374 -12.38 -19.12 16.26
CA LEU A 374 -12.04 -20.04 15.19
C LEU A 374 -10.56 -20.47 15.25
N LEU A 375 -9.66 -19.50 15.44
CA LEU A 375 -8.22 -19.72 15.38
C LEU A 375 -7.63 -20.28 16.68
N ALA A 376 -8.11 -19.77 17.81
CA ALA A 376 -7.61 -20.11 19.14
C ALA A 376 -8.77 -20.13 20.16
N PRO A 377 -9.59 -21.20 20.18
CA PRO A 377 -10.76 -21.29 21.06
C PRO A 377 -10.46 -21.11 22.55
N GLY A 378 -9.21 -21.41 22.97
CA GLY A 378 -8.75 -21.26 24.35
C GLY A 378 -8.21 -19.87 24.71
N ALA A 379 -8.11 -18.95 23.74
CA ALA A 379 -7.58 -17.61 23.97
C ALA A 379 -8.51 -16.79 24.86
N GLN A 380 -7.94 -16.06 25.81
CA GLN A 380 -8.67 -15.05 26.56
C GLN A 380 -8.99 -13.87 25.63
N PHE A 381 -10.23 -13.37 25.67
CA PHE A 381 -10.66 -12.26 24.83
C PHE A 381 -11.14 -11.08 25.67
N ALA A 382 -10.64 -9.89 25.38
CA ALA A 382 -11.15 -8.64 25.95
C ALA A 382 -11.35 -7.58 24.85
N ALA A 383 -12.30 -6.69 25.09
CA ALA A 383 -12.53 -5.51 24.25
C ALA A 383 -12.61 -4.28 25.14
N VAL A 384 -11.92 -3.21 24.75
CA VAL A 384 -11.91 -1.93 25.44
C VAL A 384 -12.36 -0.82 24.51
N ARG A 385 -12.95 0.21 25.12
CA ARG A 385 -13.31 1.44 24.41
C ARG A 385 -12.19 2.45 24.47
N ILE A 386 -11.98 3.12 23.36
CA ILE A 386 -11.05 4.23 23.24
C ILE A 386 -11.79 5.50 22.85
N ASP A 387 -11.22 6.62 23.27
CA ASP A 387 -11.61 7.96 22.88
C ASP A 387 -10.48 8.62 22.09
N ILE A 388 -10.75 9.78 21.48
CA ILE A 388 -9.74 10.59 20.81
C ILE A 388 -9.58 11.87 21.62
N HIS A 389 -8.35 12.16 22.04
CA HIS A 389 -8.02 13.42 22.69
C HIS A 389 -8.05 14.53 21.64
N THR A 390 -9.17 15.24 21.53
CA THR A 390 -9.22 16.46 20.73
C THR A 390 -8.39 17.52 21.45
N ALA A 391 -7.21 17.83 20.93
CA ALA A 391 -6.52 19.06 21.31
C ALA A 391 -7.37 20.23 20.84
N GLY A 392 -8.22 20.76 21.72
CA GLY A 392 -8.92 22.05 21.59
C GLY A 392 -9.62 22.32 20.25
N GLY A 393 -10.90 21.96 20.16
CA GLY A 393 -11.92 22.69 19.39
C GLY A 393 -11.57 23.13 17.96
N ALA A 394 -11.80 22.24 17.00
CA ALA A 394 -12.37 22.62 15.72
C ALA A 394 -13.40 21.55 15.35
N SER A 395 -14.67 21.82 15.64
CA SER A 395 -15.78 21.11 15.02
C SER A 395 -15.63 21.24 13.51
N ARG A 396 -15.67 20.11 12.79
CA ARG A 396 -15.95 20.11 11.35
C ARG A 396 -17.36 20.63 11.09
#